data_AF-A0A2M6XUF0-F1
#
_entry.id   AF-A0A2M6XUF0-F1
#
_cell.length_a   1.000
_cell.length_b   1.000
_cell.length_c   1.000
_cell.angle_alpha   90.00
_cell.angle_beta   90.00
_cell.angle_gamma   90.00
#
_symmetry.space_group_name_H-M   'P 1'
#
loop_
_entity.id
_entity.type
_entity.pdbx_description
1 polymer ?
#
loop_
_entity_poly.entity_id
_entity_poly.type
_entity_poly.pdbx_seq_one_letter_code
_entity_poly.pdbx_strand_id
1 'polypeptide(L)' 'MIFDRKPPKIGLALGGGGARGYAHIGVIKVLEKNKIPINYIA' A
#
# COMPACT_ATOMS: atom_id res chain seq x y z
N MET A 1 -9.17 8.49 -30.66
CA MET A 1 -9.75 8.36 -29.31
C MET A 1 -8.65 7.89 -28.37
N ILE A 2 -8.20 8.75 -27.46
CA ILE A 2 -7.21 8.38 -26.44
C ILE A 2 -8.02 7.99 -25.21
N PHE A 3 -7.92 6.73 -24.78
CA PHE A 3 -8.57 6.29 -23.54
C PHE A 3 -7.75 6.84 -22.36
N ASP A 4 -8.33 7.78 -21.59
CA ASP A 4 -7.79 8.20 -20.29
C ASP A 4 -7.93 7.03 -19.29
N ARG A 5 -6.95 6.12 -19.30
CA ARG A 5 -6.88 5.04 -18.32
C ARG A 5 -6.14 5.55 -17.10
N LYS A 6 -6.91 6.03 -16.11
CA LYS A 6 -6.35 6.31 -14.79
C LYS A 6 -5.66 5.06 -14.24
N PRO A 7 -4.48 5.20 -13.61
CA PRO A 7 -3.82 4.07 -12.98
C PRO A 7 -4.74 3.43 -11.93
N PRO A 8 -4.66 2.11 -11.75
CA PRO A 8 -5.47 1.42 -10.76
C PRO A 8 -5.14 1.96 -9.37
N LYS A 9 -6.17 2.15 -8.55
CA LYS A 9 -5.96 2.46 -7.13
C LYS A 9 -5.59 1.19 -6.38
N ILE A 10 -4.59 1.28 -5.51
CA ILE A 10 -4.07 0.16 -4.73
C ILE A 10 -4.44 0.36 -3.26
N GLY A 11 -5.08 -0.64 -2.67
CA GLY A 11 -5.36 -0.69 -1.23
C GLY A 11 -4.42 -1.67 -0.54
N LEU A 12 -3.93 -1.32 0.65
CA LEU A 12 -3.10 -2.17 1.51
C LEU A 12 -3.90 -2.56 2.76
N ALA A 13 -4.27 -3.83 2.88
CA ALA A 13 -4.92 -4.36 4.08
C ALA A 13 -3.86 -4.89 5.05
N LEU A 14 -3.72 -4.25 6.20
CA LEU A 14 -2.86 -4.67 7.30
C LEU A 14 -3.65 -5.56 8.25
N GLY A 15 -3.13 -6.77 8.49
CA GLY A 15 -3.73 -7.66 9.48
C GLY A 15 -3.61 -7.07 10.89
N GLY A 16 -4.51 -7.50 11.79
CA GLY A 16 -4.39 -7.17 13.21
C GLY A 16 -3.08 -7.72 13.81
N GLY A 17 -2.36 -6.88 14.57
CA GLY A 17 -1.02 -7.22 15.10
C GLY A 17 -0.85 -7.06 16.60
N GLY A 18 -1.86 -6.54 17.32
CA GLY A 18 -1.78 -6.25 18.76
C GLY A 18 -0.50 -5.49 19.13
N ALA A 19 0.23 -5.99 20.12
CA ALA A 19 1.50 -5.42 20.57
C ALA A 19 2.62 -5.41 19.50
N ARG A 20 2.49 -6.17 18.42
CA ARG A 20 3.47 -6.27 17.31
C ARG A 20 3.01 -5.58 16.03
N GLY A 21 2.02 -4.69 16.10
CA GLY A 21 1.52 -3.95 14.93
C GLY A 21 2.60 -3.19 14.15
N TYR A 22 3.69 -2.80 14.82
CA TYR A 22 4.85 -2.13 14.21
C TYR A 22 5.59 -3.00 13.17
N ALA A 23 5.38 -4.32 13.13
CA ALA A 23 5.98 -5.18 12.11
C ALA A 23 5.56 -4.77 10.68
N HIS A 24 4.37 -4.17 10.52
CA HIS A 24 3.87 -3.69 9.22
C HIS A 24 4.68 -2.51 8.66
N ILE A 25 5.46 -1.79 9.48
CA ILE A 25 6.31 -0.68 9.02
C ILE A 25 7.32 -1.16 7.97
N GLY A 26 7.83 -2.40 8.12
CA GLY A 26 8.77 -2.98 7.15
C GLY A 26 8.13 -3.13 5.75
N VAL A 27 6.87 -3.55 5.69
CA VAL A 27 6.12 -3.69 4.44
C VAL A 27 5.96 -2.34 3.75
N ILE A 28 5.55 -1.30 4.50
CA ILE A 28 5.36 0.05 3.96
C ILE A 28 6.67 0.59 3.38
N LYS A 29 7.80 0.43 4.10
CA LYS A 29 9.12 0.87 3.62
C LYS A 29 9.56 0.19 2.33
N VAL A 30 9.24 -1.10 2.15
CA VAL A 30 9.59 -1.82 0.91
C VAL A 30 8.72 -1.32 -0.25
N LEU A 31 7.42 -1.11 -0.04
CA LEU A 31 6.53 -0.59 -1.07
C LEU A 31 6.95 0.82 -1.52
N GLU A 32 7.32 1.69 -0.58
CA GLU A 32 7.85 3.02 -0.85
C GLU A 32 9.16 2.94 -1.66
N LYS A 33 10.12 2.10 -1.24
CA LYS A 33 11.39 1.90 -1.95
C LYS A 33 11.19 1.45 -3.40
N ASN A 34 10.15 0.65 -3.66
CA ASN A 34 9.82 0.16 -5.00
C ASN A 34 8.88 1.10 -5.78
N LYS A 35 8.56 2.28 -5.25
CA LYS A 35 7.66 3.26 -5.87
C LYS A 35 6.26 2.67 -6.14
N ILE A 36 5.79 1.77 -5.29
CA ILE A 36 4.45 1.19 -5.39
C ILE A 36 3.49 2.14 -4.65
N PRO A 37 2.51 2.76 -5.34
CA PRO A 37 1.59 3.69 -4.71
C PRO A 37 0.62 2.96 -3.79
N ILE A 38 0.36 3.52 -2.61
CA ILE A 38 -0.67 3.05 -1.68
C ILE A 38 -1.72 4.15 -1.59
N ASN A 39 -2.94 3.87 -2.06
CA ASN A 39 -4.03 4.84 -2.07
C ASN A 39 -4.94 4.73 -0.85
N TYR A 40 -5.01 3.53 -0.28
CA TYR A 40 -5.85 3.22 0.88
C TYR A 40 -5.13 2.25 1.81
N ILE A 41 -5.38 2.36 3.11
CA ILE A 41 -4.90 1.45 4.14
C ILE A 41 -6.09 1.03 4.99
N ALA A 42 -6.20 -0.25 5.32
CA ALA A 42 -7.24 -0.81 6.20
C ALA A 42 -6.61 -1.76 7.22
#